data_AF-A0A3C1Z5K0-F1
#
_entry.id   AF-A0A3C1Z5K0-F1
#
_cell.length_a   1.000
_cell.length_b   1.000
_cell.length_c   1.000
_cell.angle_alpha   90.00
_cell.angle_beta   90.00
_cell.angle_gamma   90.00
#
_symmetry.space_group_name_H-M   'P 1'
#
loop_
_entity.id
_entity.type
_entity.pdbx_description
1 polymer ?
#
loop_
_entity_poly.entity_id
_entity_poly.type
_entity_poly.pdbx_seq_one_letter_code
_entity_poly.pdbx_strand_id
1 'polypeptide(L)'
;MRYHMAVAYKKEEILSASRVARSFGKVLTALKAQQRRRVVVLKNNQVEAVIVPVDDYEKMAEALDLLEHMEIHRLVTQRARKKGKKTVSLESLLKEQRVAI
;
A
#
# COMPACT_ATOMS: atom_id res chain seq x y z
N MET A 1 16.07 0.35 10.18
CA MET A 1 16.61 -0.13 8.89
C MET A 1 15.54 0.15 7.83
N ARG A 2 15.64 1.28 7.10
CA ARG A 2 14.69 1.61 6.03
C ARG A 2 15.14 0.86 4.76
N TYR A 3 14.46 -0.24 4.44
CA TYR A 3 14.60 -0.85 3.12
C TYR A 3 13.84 0.03 2.13
N HIS A 4 14.56 0.89 1.40
CA HIS A 4 14.04 1.43 0.16
C HIS A 4 14.17 0.33 -0.90
N MET A 5 13.13 -0.49 -1.03
CA MET A 5 13.05 -1.42 -2.15
C MET A 5 12.77 -0.60 -3.42
N ALA A 6 13.82 -0.33 -4.19
CA ALA A 6 13.68 0.29 -5.50
C ALA A 6 13.00 -0.72 -6.43
N VAL A 7 11.78 -0.40 -6.87
CA VAL A 7 11.06 -1.22 -7.84
C VAL A 7 11.73 -1.03 -9.19
N ALA A 8 12.32 -2.10 -9.72
CA ALA A 8 12.87 -2.10 -11.08
C ALA A 8 11.73 -2.10 -12.11
N TYR A 9 11.88 -1.26 -13.14
CA TYR A 9 10.93 -1.14 -14.24
C TYR A 9 11.56 -1.61 -15.55
N LYS A 10 10.77 -2.28 -16.38
CA LYS A 10 11.21 -2.64 -17.73
C LYS A 10 11.08 -1.44 -18.66
N LYS A 11 11.95 -1.34 -19.66
CA LYS A 11 12.00 -0.20 -20.59
C LYS A 11 10.66 0.06 -21.27
N GLU A 12 9.94 -1.01 -21.61
CA GLU A 12 8.63 -0.99 -22.25
C GLU A 12 7.49 -0.50 -21.35
N GLU A 13 7.66 -0.56 -20.02
CA GLU A 13 6.71 -0.02 -19.04
C GLU A 13 6.85 1.51 -18.92
N ILE A 14 7.98 2.08 -19.31
CA ILE A 14 8.33 3.49 -19.10
C ILE A 14 7.89 4.34 -20.29
N LEU A 15 6.98 5.29 -20.05
CA LEU A 15 6.47 6.24 -21.04
C LEU A 15 6.58 7.68 -20.51
N SER A 16 6.86 8.65 -21.39
CA SER A 16 6.77 10.07 -21.00
C SER A 16 5.31 10.51 -20.85
N ALA A 17 5.06 11.50 -19.99
CA ALA A 17 3.73 12.10 -19.79
C ALA A 17 3.09 12.52 -21.12
N SER A 18 3.84 13.14 -22.03
CA SER A 18 3.35 13.54 -23.36
C SER A 18 3.02 12.35 -24.26
N ARG A 19 3.67 11.19 -24.09
CA ARG A 19 3.34 9.97 -24.82
C ARG A 19 2.09 9.32 -24.24
N VAL A 20 1.95 9.28 -22.92
CA VAL A 20 0.74 8.80 -22.24
C VAL A 20 -0.47 9.60 -22.68
N ALA A 21 -0.41 10.94 -22.63
CA ALA A 21 -1.52 11.81 -23.04
C ALA A 21 -1.96 11.56 -24.50
N ARG A 22 -1.01 11.50 -25.44
CA ARG A 22 -1.30 11.26 -26.87
C ARG A 22 -1.80 9.85 -27.19
N SER A 23 -1.49 8.87 -26.35
CA SER A 23 -1.81 7.45 -26.61
C SER A 23 -2.63 6.80 -25.49
N PHE A 24 -3.36 7.60 -24.72
CA PHE A 24 -4.02 7.17 -23.49
C PHE A 24 -4.97 5.99 -23.71
N GLY A 25 -5.80 6.04 -24.77
CA GLY A 25 -6.69 4.93 -25.12
C GLY A 25 -5.93 3.62 -25.37
N LYS A 26 -4.80 3.66 -26.09
CA LYS A 26 -3.95 2.48 -26.35
C LYS A 26 -3.30 1.96 -25.06
N VAL A 27 -2.91 2.86 -24.16
CA VAL A 27 -2.38 2.50 -22.83
C VAL A 27 -3.44 1.75 -22.04
N LEU A 28 -4.67 2.26 -21.98
CA LEU A 28 -5.77 1.58 -21.29
C LEU A 28 -6.10 0.20 -21.89
N THR A 29 -6.14 0.10 -23.23
CA THR A 29 -6.35 -1.19 -23.90
C THR A 29 -5.25 -2.20 -23.55
N ALA A 30 -3.98 -1.77 -23.54
CA ALA A 30 -2.85 -2.64 -23.23
C ALA A 30 -2.86 -3.11 -21.75
N LEU A 31 -3.25 -2.23 -20.83
CA LEU A 31 -3.42 -2.55 -19.41
C LEU A 31 -4.59 -3.54 -19.20
N LYS A 32 -5.75 -3.27 -19.83
CA LYS A 32 -6.92 -4.15 -19.74
C LYS A 32 -6.68 -5.53 -20.33
N ALA A 33 -5.94 -5.61 -21.43
CA ALA A 33 -5.57 -6.88 -22.06
C ALA A 33 -4.47 -7.64 -21.31
N GLN A 34 -4.02 -7.14 -20.15
CA GLN A 34 -2.90 -7.68 -19.36
C GLN A 34 -1.59 -7.86 -20.14
N GLN A 35 -1.46 -7.22 -21.31
CA GLN A 35 -0.21 -7.18 -22.08
C GLN A 35 0.87 -6.42 -21.31
N ARG A 36 0.46 -5.54 -20.40
CA ARG A 36 1.30 -4.84 -19.43
C ARG A 36 0.57 -4.78 -18.10
N ARG A 37 1.28 -5.06 -17.00
CA ARG A 37 0.70 -4.96 -15.63
C ARG A 37 0.70 -3.53 -15.09
N ARG A 38 1.54 -2.65 -15.65
CA ARG A 38 1.64 -1.24 -15.25
C ARG A 38 2.30 -0.39 -16.33
N VAL A 39 2.13 0.92 -16.24
CA VAL A 39 2.85 1.93 -17.01
C VAL A 39 3.47 2.94 -16.06
N VAL A 40 4.76 3.18 -16.19
CA VAL A 40 5.52 4.18 -15.42
C VAL A 40 5.58 5.46 -16.23
N VAL A 41 5.17 6.57 -15.63
CA VAL A 41 5.10 7.87 -16.28
C VAL A 41 6.31 8.71 -15.88
N LEU A 42 7.06 9.15 -16.89
CA LEU A 42 8.16 10.10 -16.73
C LEU A 42 7.74 11.52 -17.09
N LYS A 43 8.19 12.50 -16.32
CA LYS A 43 8.21 13.92 -16.70
C LYS A 43 9.57 14.49 -16.30
N ASN A 44 10.17 15.29 -17.17
CA ASN A 44 11.51 15.84 -16.97
C ASN A 44 12.56 14.78 -16.56
N ASN A 45 12.46 13.58 -17.15
CA ASN A 45 13.31 12.41 -16.87
C ASN A 45 13.23 11.84 -15.44
N GLN A 46 12.20 12.20 -14.68
CA GLN A 46 11.91 11.66 -13.36
C GLN A 46 10.63 10.83 -13.37
N VAL A 47 10.62 9.75 -12.58
CA VAL A 47 9.41 8.95 -12.36
C VAL A 47 8.44 9.75 -11.51
N GLU A 48 7.28 10.08 -12.07
CA GLU A 48 6.26 10.87 -11.36
C GLU A 48 5.04 10.04 -10.97
N ALA A 49 4.68 9.05 -11.78
CA ALA A 49 3.48 8.25 -11.52
C ALA A 49 3.60 6.83 -12.07
N VAL A 50 2.74 5.95 -11.56
CA VAL A 50 2.50 4.61 -12.11
C VAL A 50 1.00 4.47 -12.35
N ILE A 51 0.63 4.02 -13.55
CA ILE A 51 -0.74 3.66 -13.91
C ILE A 51 -0.85 2.14 -13.83
N VAL A 52 -1.81 1.65 -13.06
CA VAL A 52 -2.14 0.23 -12.92
C VAL A 52 -3.62 0.00 -13.20
N PRO A 53 -4.04 -1.22 -13.57
CA PRO A 53 -5.45 -1.60 -13.57
C PRO A 53 -6.09 -1.37 -12.19
N VAL A 54 -7.37 -1.01 -12.17
CA VAL A 54 -8.12 -0.75 -10.92
C VAL A 54 -8.11 -2.00 -10.02
N ASP A 55 -8.39 -3.17 -10.57
CA ASP A 55 -8.38 -4.44 -9.83
C ASP A 55 -7.02 -4.72 -9.15
N ASP A 56 -5.91 -4.33 -9.79
CA ASP A 56 -4.58 -4.51 -9.20
C ASP A 56 -4.33 -3.49 -8.09
N TYR A 57 -4.83 -2.25 -8.23
CA TYR A 57 -4.81 -1.25 -7.16
C TYR A 57 -5.61 -1.70 -5.94
N GLU A 58 -6.83 -2.18 -6.14
CA GLU A 58 -7.71 -2.65 -5.06
C GLU A 58 -7.10 -3.85 -4.34
N LYS A 59 -6.55 -4.83 -5.07
CA LYS A 59 -5.82 -5.96 -4.45
C LYS A 59 -4.61 -5.51 -3.62
N MET A 60 -3.89 -4.48 -4.06
CA MET A 60 -2.78 -3.92 -3.27
C MET A 60 -3.28 -3.25 -1.99
N ALA A 61 -4.43 -2.55 -2.04
CA ALA A 61 -5.05 -1.97 -0.86
C ALA A 61 -5.51 -3.06 0.13
N GLU A 62 -6.24 -4.08 -0.35
CA GLU A 62 -6.66 -5.22 0.47
C GLU A 62 -5.48 -5.95 1.11
N ALA A 63 -4.38 -6.11 0.38
CA ALA A 63 -3.17 -6.72 0.92
C ALA A 63 -2.54 -5.89 2.05
N LEU A 64 -2.59 -4.55 1.97
CA LEU A 64 -2.11 -3.67 3.04
C LEU A 64 -2.99 -3.81 4.29
N ASP A 65 -4.31 -3.84 4.14
CA ASP A 65 -5.25 -4.03 5.26
C ASP A 65 -5.00 -5.38 5.96
N LEU A 66 -4.78 -6.44 5.17
CA LEU A 66 -4.45 -7.75 5.72
C LEU A 66 -3.11 -7.73 6.48
N LEU A 67 -2.09 -7.05 5.96
CA LEU A 67 -0.80 -6.90 6.63
C LEU A 67 -0.93 -6.17 7.96
N GLU A 68 -1.75 -5.11 8.02
CA GLU A 68 -2.05 -4.40 9.27
C GLU A 68 -2.73 -5.35 10.27
N HIS A 69 -3.75 -6.08 9.86
CA HIS A 69 -4.42 -7.06 10.72
C HIS A 69 -3.46 -8.13 11.24
N MET A 70 -2.55 -8.62 10.40
CA MET A 70 -1.52 -9.57 10.80
C MET A 70 -0.56 -8.97 11.83
N GLU A 71 -0.16 -7.70 11.68
CA GLU A 71 0.70 -6.99 12.62
C GLU A 71 -0.01 -6.77 13.96
N ILE A 72 -1.25 -6.31 13.95
CA ILE A 72 -2.09 -6.16 15.15
C ILE A 72 -2.23 -7.49 15.87
N HIS A 73 -2.61 -8.56 15.15
CA HIS A 73 -2.75 -9.89 15.71
C HIS A 73 -1.44 -10.38 16.35
N ARG A 74 -0.30 -10.18 15.66
CA ARG A 74 1.03 -10.49 16.18
C ARG A 74 1.32 -9.71 17.46
N LEU A 75 1.08 -8.40 17.47
CA LEU A 75 1.31 -7.52 18.62
C LEU A 75 0.45 -7.94 19.83
N VAL A 76 -0.85 -8.17 19.62
CA VAL A 76 -1.78 -8.62 20.65
C VAL A 76 -1.34 -9.96 21.23
N THR A 77 -1.00 -10.93 20.38
CA THR A 77 -0.54 -12.26 20.79
C THR A 77 0.76 -12.20 21.58
N GLN A 78 1.71 -11.37 21.14
CA GLN A 78 2.97 -11.16 21.86
C GLN A 78 2.75 -10.55 23.25
N ARG A 79 1.88 -9.54 23.36
CA ARG A 79 1.53 -8.91 24.65
C ARG A 79 0.79 -9.87 25.57
N ALA A 80 -0.12 -10.67 25.03
CA ALA A 80 -0.89 -11.64 25.80
C ALA A 80 0.03 -12.68 26.48
N ARG A 81 1.04 -13.17 25.75
CA ARG A 81 2.01 -14.19 26.20
C ARG A 81 3.10 -13.66 27.14
N LYS A 82 3.32 -12.35 27.20
CA LYS A 82 4.38 -11.74 28.03
C LYS A 82 4.10 -11.95 29.52
N LYS A 83 5.01 -12.63 30.22
CA LYS A 83 4.98 -12.78 31.69
C LYS A 83 5.37 -11.46 32.38
N GLY A 84 4.86 -11.21 33.59
CA GLY A 84 5.13 -9.98 34.34
C GLY A 84 4.60 -8.70 33.68
N LYS A 85 3.53 -8.82 32.89
CA LYS A 85 2.92 -7.71 32.18
C LYS A 85 2.28 -6.70 33.15
N LYS A 86 2.57 -5.41 32.96
CA LYS A 86 1.81 -4.34 33.60
C LYS A 86 0.44 -4.28 32.93
N THR A 87 -0.60 -4.48 33.72
CA THR A 87 -2.00 -4.40 33.29
C THR A 87 -2.66 -3.20 33.94
N VAL A 88 -3.69 -2.69 33.28
CA VAL A 88 -4.59 -1.67 33.83
C VAL A 88 -6.01 -2.23 33.76
N SER A 89 -6.85 -1.94 34.75
CA SER A 89 -8.26 -2.37 34.71
C SER A 89 -9.04 -1.54 33.69
N LEU A 90 -10.13 -2.10 33.18
CA LEU A 90 -11.02 -1.40 32.27
C LEU A 90 -11.60 -0.14 32.91
N GLU A 91 -11.99 -0.21 34.19
CA GLU A 91 -12.52 0.92 34.94
C GLU A 91 -11.52 2.08 35.05
N SER A 92 -10.25 1.79 35.39
CA SER A 92 -9.22 2.83 35.48
C SER A 92 -8.95 3.48 34.12
N LEU A 93 -8.94 2.70 33.04
CA LEU A 93 -8.79 3.22 31.67
C LEU A 93 -9.94 4.15 31.26
N LEU A 94 -11.19 3.73 31.52
CA LEU A 94 -12.37 4.51 31.15
C LEU A 94 -12.41 5.86 31.88
N LYS A 95 -12.03 5.86 33.16
CA LYS A 95 -11.90 7.08 33.97
C LYS A 95 -10.79 8.00 33.46
N GLU A 96 -9.63 7.46 33.09
CA GLU A 96 -8.51 8.23 32.54
C GLU A 96 -8.86 8.87 31.19
N GLN A 97 -9.49 8.11 30.30
CA GLN A 97 -9.85 8.56 28.96
C GLN A 97 -11.12 9.43 28.92
N ARG A 98 -11.79 9.62 30.07
CA ARG A 98 -13.06 10.37 30.19
C ARG A 98 -14.17 9.84 29.27
N VAL A 99 -14.16 8.52 29.03
CA VAL A 99 -15.12 7.85 28.13
C VAL A 99 -16.33 7.30 28.89
N ALA A 100 -16.28 7.26 30.23
CA ALA A 100 -17.43 6.95 31.08
C ALA A 100 -17.48 7.87 32.32
N ILE A 101 -18.72 8.22 32.73
CA ILE A 101 -19.09 8.90 33.98
C ILE A 101 -19.06 7.88 35.11
#